data_AF-A0A2K9IYA6-F1
#
_entry.id   AF-A0A2K9IYA6-F1
#
_cell.length_a   1.000
_cell.length_b   1.000
_cell.length_c   1.000
_cell.angle_alpha   90.00
_cell.angle_beta   90.00
_cell.angle_gamma   90.00
#
_symmetry.space_group_name_H-M   'P 1'
#
loop_
_entity.id
_entity.type
_entity.pdbx_description
1 polymer ?
#
loop_
_entity_poly.entity_id
_entity_poly.type
_entity_poly.pdbx_seq_one_letter_code
_entity_poly.pdbx_strand_id
1 'polypeptide(L)'
;MKPTKLTYGILIVIGLIAIGLIVSSLFKSIDKDVAATHTTASSEKKAHPNYPEVQVVTEKAHDKVYSMEIDYPQFQSKKLNKKMNAFVKMAKEDFLHNVEENKQQLKSQEARLAIRSDMQKFSDHIYSVAIHEKSCLHEKQCQDLSDIVIVDSKNNNYINQTEILQDTEQNRGTLFQLLKHAFEQSDKYSEHFSSKKLSEWVYDKDNNFSNMYLADESIVFQFDNNKVIDKEAEITIPFSKMQDVLTDEWKDMIRHESTEGSDNTENSKSTVNKENTRDNDSTENNKSTEDKEDTEDKQEDSAIKQEEKNSNSPSVNQEKHPSSNQKRVALTFDDGPHPQNTPKVLDLLKQYNAKATFFMLGNKVTANATVVKRMKDEGHELGNHTWDHKDLTKLGVAGIRREIEQTNEAIRNAAGKNPTLFRPPYGATNGNIEKIVGLPSILWTVDTRDWESLDPVAILNEVKSHTTDGSILLMHDIHTSTVNGLKSVLDYLVGEGYEFVTVSEIIKT
;
A
#
# COMPACT_ATOMS: atom_id res chain seq x y z
N MET A 1 36.67 14.03 -38.25
CA MET A 1 37.26 14.49 -36.98
C MET A 1 36.13 14.92 -36.06
N LYS A 2 35.97 14.25 -34.92
CA LYS A 2 35.01 14.60 -33.86
C LYS A 2 35.60 15.76 -33.03
N PRO A 3 34.83 16.81 -32.66
CA PRO A 3 35.24 17.70 -31.59
C PRO A 3 35.08 16.99 -30.23
N THR A 4 36.00 17.29 -29.34
CA THR A 4 36.32 16.61 -28.10
C THR A 4 35.36 16.93 -26.96
N LYS A 5 35.08 15.90 -26.15
CA LYS A 5 34.31 15.95 -24.90
C LYS A 5 35.04 16.77 -23.83
N LEU A 6 34.92 18.09 -23.82
CA LEU A 6 35.28 18.89 -22.63
C LEU A 6 34.73 20.34 -22.62
N THR A 7 33.47 20.58 -23.02
CA THR A 7 32.85 21.92 -22.86
C THR A 7 31.33 21.90 -22.68
N TYR A 8 30.80 20.87 -22.02
CA TYR A 8 29.39 20.83 -21.54
C TYR A 8 29.30 20.50 -20.04
N GLY A 9 30.35 20.83 -19.28
CA GLY A 9 30.48 20.55 -17.86
C GLY A 9 30.20 21.72 -16.91
N ILE A 10 29.75 22.89 -17.40
CA ILE A 10 29.60 24.10 -16.54
C ILE A 10 28.22 24.79 -16.65
N LEU A 11 27.29 24.31 -17.48
CA LEU A 11 25.94 24.93 -17.59
C LEU A 11 24.76 24.08 -17.09
N ILE A 12 25.01 22.89 -16.52
CA ILE A 12 23.97 22.07 -15.86
C ILE A 12 24.16 21.98 -14.34
N VAL A 13 25.24 22.58 -13.80
CA VAL A 13 25.46 22.71 -12.35
C VAL A 13 24.88 24.02 -11.78
N ILE A 14 24.50 25.00 -12.61
CA ILE A 14 23.87 26.24 -12.13
C ILE A 14 22.33 26.14 -12.10
N GLY A 15 21.72 25.23 -12.87
CA GLY A 15 20.26 25.00 -12.85
C GLY A 15 19.76 24.19 -11.66
N LEU A 16 20.56 23.26 -11.13
CA LEU A 16 20.21 22.46 -9.94
C LEU A 16 20.65 23.12 -8.62
N ILE A 17 21.62 24.03 -8.66
CA ILE A 17 21.92 24.92 -7.53
C ILE A 17 20.86 26.03 -7.43
N ALA A 18 20.25 26.48 -8.53
CA ALA A 18 19.16 27.47 -8.46
C ALA A 18 17.85 26.88 -7.88
N ILE A 19 17.48 25.63 -8.17
CA ILE A 19 16.26 25.02 -7.59
C ILE A 19 16.52 24.52 -6.16
N GLY A 20 17.73 24.01 -5.86
CA GLY A 20 18.16 23.73 -4.49
C GLY A 20 18.28 24.99 -3.62
N LEU A 21 18.66 26.13 -4.21
CA LEU A 21 18.65 27.42 -3.53
C LEU A 21 17.25 28.04 -3.44
N ILE A 22 16.32 27.77 -4.36
CA ILE A 22 14.92 28.23 -4.24
C ILE A 22 14.17 27.39 -3.19
N VAL A 23 14.42 26.08 -3.08
CA VAL A 23 13.82 25.24 -2.02
C VAL A 23 14.51 25.48 -0.66
N SER A 24 15.83 25.73 -0.60
CA SER A 24 16.47 26.19 0.64
C SER A 24 16.14 27.65 0.99
N SER A 25 15.80 28.47 -0.01
CA SER A 25 15.26 29.82 0.16
C SER A 25 13.82 29.77 0.65
N LEU A 26 13.03 28.79 0.26
CA LEU A 26 11.72 28.53 0.86
C LEU A 26 11.87 28.10 2.32
N PHE A 27 12.89 27.33 2.71
CA PHE A 27 13.16 27.09 4.13
C PHE A 27 13.73 28.31 4.86
N LYS A 28 14.57 29.14 4.23
CA LYS A 28 15.01 30.43 4.81
C LYS A 28 13.94 31.52 4.81
N SER A 29 12.90 31.40 3.99
CA SER A 29 11.76 32.32 3.88
C SER A 29 10.59 31.84 4.73
N ILE A 30 10.42 30.53 4.97
CA ILE A 30 9.46 30.03 5.98
C ILE A 30 9.98 30.32 7.40
N ASP A 31 11.29 30.26 7.65
CA ASP A 31 11.89 30.75 8.91
C ASP A 31 11.89 32.30 9.03
N LYS A 32 11.71 33.05 7.93
CA LYS A 32 11.74 34.53 7.95
C LYS A 32 10.40 35.23 7.75
N ASP A 33 9.43 34.59 7.13
CA ASP A 33 8.10 35.15 6.86
C ASP A 33 7.01 34.59 7.78
N VAL A 34 7.36 33.63 8.66
CA VAL A 34 6.61 33.33 9.90
C VAL A 34 7.18 34.13 11.10
N ALA A 35 8.26 34.87 10.92
CA ALA A 35 8.83 35.78 11.92
C ALA A 35 8.04 37.10 12.01
N ALA A 36 6.73 37.03 12.27
CA ALA A 36 5.92 38.17 12.69
C ALA A 36 4.68 37.78 13.52
N THR A 37 4.61 36.55 14.07
CA THR A 37 3.64 36.18 15.10
C THR A 37 4.32 35.30 16.17
N HIS A 38 3.80 35.35 17.40
CA HIS A 38 4.42 34.80 18.61
C HIS A 38 4.47 33.25 18.64
N THR A 39 5.25 32.62 17.76
CA THR A 39 5.50 31.17 17.82
C THR A 39 6.59 30.87 18.86
N THR A 40 6.27 30.08 19.88
CA THR A 40 7.27 29.54 20.82
C THR A 40 7.51 28.08 20.48
N ALA A 41 8.76 27.70 20.22
CA ALA A 41 9.15 26.32 19.94
C ALA A 41 10.32 25.90 20.85
N SER A 42 10.26 24.68 21.38
CA SER A 42 11.32 24.06 22.16
C SER A 42 11.50 22.61 21.76
N SER A 43 12.74 22.14 21.75
CA SER A 43 13.07 20.73 21.58
C SER A 43 14.08 20.33 22.65
N GLU A 44 13.82 19.21 23.31
CA GLU A 44 14.75 18.62 24.26
C GLU A 44 14.92 17.13 24.01
N LYS A 45 16.05 16.59 24.46
CA LYS A 45 16.36 15.16 24.41
C LYS A 45 16.78 14.70 25.79
N LYS A 46 16.11 13.67 26.29
CA LYS A 46 16.39 13.07 27.60
C LYS A 46 16.50 11.56 27.45
N ALA A 47 17.19 10.90 28.37
CA ALA A 47 17.16 9.44 28.42
C ALA A 47 15.74 8.97 28.72
N HIS A 48 15.30 7.88 28.10
CA HIS A 48 14.00 7.27 28.40
C HIS A 48 14.01 6.76 29.85
N PRO A 49 12.97 7.03 30.65
CA PRO A 49 12.98 6.74 32.09
C PRO A 49 13.18 5.25 32.40
N ASN A 50 12.64 4.37 31.56
CA ASN A 50 12.73 2.92 31.75
C ASN A 50 13.81 2.25 30.87
N TYR A 51 14.35 2.98 29.88
CA TYR A 51 15.23 2.44 28.83
C TYR A 51 16.40 3.41 28.57
N PRO A 52 17.35 3.55 29.50
CA PRO A 52 18.34 4.64 29.47
C PRO A 52 19.20 4.72 28.20
N GLU A 53 19.33 3.61 27.47
CA GLU A 53 20.00 3.49 26.18
C GLU A 53 19.25 4.15 25.01
N VAL A 54 17.94 4.38 25.18
CA VAL A 54 17.05 5.08 24.23
C VAL A 54 16.84 6.52 24.70
N GLN A 55 16.91 7.48 23.79
CA GLN A 55 16.55 8.86 24.09
C GLN A 55 15.08 9.10 23.74
N VAL A 56 14.40 9.97 24.48
CA VAL A 56 13.11 10.55 24.10
C VAL A 56 13.36 11.95 23.58
N VAL A 57 12.86 12.23 22.39
CA VAL A 57 12.81 13.57 21.83
C VAL A 57 11.44 14.15 22.15
N THR A 58 11.43 15.28 22.85
CA THR A 58 10.23 16.05 23.14
C THR A 58 10.29 17.35 22.37
N GLU A 59 9.35 17.55 21.45
CA GLU A 59 9.15 18.79 20.72
C GLU A 59 7.83 19.43 21.14
N LYS A 60 7.89 20.71 21.51
CA LYS A 60 6.71 21.52 21.79
C LYS A 60 6.74 22.75 20.90
N ALA A 61 5.61 23.04 20.28
CA ALA A 61 5.42 24.26 19.52
C ALA A 61 4.05 24.84 19.84
N HIS A 62 3.96 26.15 19.97
CA HIS A 62 2.68 26.83 20.19
C HIS A 62 2.68 28.17 19.46
N ASP A 63 1.54 28.48 18.85
CA ASP A 63 1.22 29.76 18.25
C ASP A 63 -0.27 30.06 18.52
N LYS A 64 -0.76 31.22 18.09
CA LYS A 64 -2.13 31.70 18.29
C LYS A 64 -3.22 30.74 17.76
N VAL A 65 -2.91 29.92 16.78
CA VAL A 65 -3.88 29.06 16.09
C VAL A 65 -3.58 27.56 16.23
N TYR A 66 -2.44 27.18 16.84
CA TYR A 66 -2.12 25.78 17.03
C TYR A 66 -1.18 25.49 18.21
N SER A 67 -1.21 24.25 18.69
CA SER A 67 -0.21 23.65 19.58
C SER A 67 0.28 22.30 19.06
N MET A 68 1.53 21.97 19.34
CA MET A 68 2.12 20.65 19.13
C MET A 68 2.78 20.15 20.42
N GLU A 69 2.55 18.89 20.76
CA GLU A 69 3.27 18.15 21.79
C GLU A 69 3.66 16.77 21.24
N ILE A 70 4.95 16.59 20.95
CA ILE A 70 5.45 15.43 20.22
C ILE A 70 6.53 14.78 21.07
N ASP A 71 6.29 13.53 21.46
CA ASP A 71 7.20 12.68 22.21
C ASP A 71 7.42 11.38 21.43
N TYR A 72 8.68 11.08 21.09
CA TYR A 72 9.02 9.87 20.33
C TYR A 72 10.45 9.38 20.63
N PRO A 73 10.74 8.08 20.43
CA PRO A 73 12.03 7.54 20.79
C PRO A 73 13.07 7.77 19.69
N GLN A 74 14.30 7.96 20.13
CA GLN A 74 15.49 8.07 19.32
C GLN A 74 16.53 7.05 19.79
N PHE A 75 16.81 6.08 18.92
CA PHE A 75 17.81 5.05 19.13
C PHE A 75 19.21 5.58 18.81
N GLN A 76 20.25 4.85 19.19
CA GLN A 76 21.64 5.19 18.81
C GLN A 76 21.84 5.12 17.28
N SER A 77 21.07 4.24 16.61
CA SER A 77 21.15 4.01 15.18
C SER A 77 20.50 5.11 14.34
N LYS A 78 21.30 5.78 13.50
CA LYS A 78 20.78 6.73 12.50
C LYS A 78 19.82 6.06 11.51
N LYS A 79 20.03 4.78 11.18
CA LYS A 79 19.20 4.02 10.24
C LYS A 79 17.79 3.81 10.83
N LEU A 80 17.71 3.35 12.08
CA LEU A 80 16.43 3.18 12.77
C LEU A 80 15.69 4.51 12.88
N ASN A 81 16.40 5.56 13.31
CA ASN A 81 15.81 6.90 13.47
C ASN A 81 15.28 7.51 12.17
N LYS A 82 15.75 7.07 10.99
CA LYS A 82 15.29 7.62 9.72
C LYS A 82 13.78 7.46 9.53
N LYS A 83 13.22 6.28 9.84
CA LYS A 83 11.78 6.00 9.69
C LYS A 83 10.95 6.82 10.68
N MET A 84 11.34 6.82 11.96
CA MET A 84 10.66 7.58 13.00
C MET A 84 10.71 9.09 12.77
N ASN A 85 11.89 9.64 12.44
CA ASN A 85 12.04 11.06 12.13
C ASN A 85 11.23 11.45 10.88
N ALA A 86 11.15 10.57 9.88
CA ALA A 86 10.32 10.81 8.71
C ALA A 86 8.84 10.84 9.07
N PHE A 87 8.35 9.90 9.88
CA PHE A 87 6.98 9.88 10.39
C PHE A 87 6.63 11.21 11.09
N VAL A 88 7.43 11.61 12.09
CA VAL A 88 7.19 12.86 12.85
C VAL A 88 7.25 14.09 11.94
N LYS A 89 8.25 14.16 11.05
CA LYS A 89 8.36 15.27 10.09
C LYS A 89 7.11 15.36 9.20
N MET A 90 6.65 14.23 8.68
CA MET A 90 5.49 14.17 7.80
C MET A 90 4.20 14.58 8.51
N ALA A 91 3.95 14.07 9.72
CA ALA A 91 2.80 14.46 10.53
C ALA A 91 2.77 15.97 10.84
N LYS A 92 3.94 16.56 11.15
CA LYS A 92 4.07 18.02 11.33
C LYS A 92 3.76 18.80 10.06
N GLU A 93 4.28 18.36 8.92
CA GLU A 93 4.05 19.01 7.62
C GLU A 93 2.56 18.97 7.24
N ASP A 94 1.92 17.81 7.37
CA ASP A 94 0.49 17.65 7.05
C ASP A 94 -0.40 18.47 8.01
N PHE A 95 -0.09 18.45 9.31
CA PHE A 95 -0.79 19.27 10.29
C PHE A 95 -0.69 20.77 9.98
N LEU A 96 0.54 21.27 9.74
CA LEU A 96 0.75 22.69 9.44
C LEU A 96 0.10 23.12 8.13
N HIS A 97 0.13 22.26 7.12
CA HIS A 97 -0.56 22.50 5.86
C HIS A 97 -2.07 22.64 6.09
N ASN A 98 -2.68 21.69 6.80
CA ASN A 98 -4.10 21.72 7.13
C ASN A 98 -4.48 22.95 7.97
N VAL A 99 -3.62 23.38 8.90
CA VAL A 99 -3.82 24.62 9.67
C VAL A 99 -3.83 25.85 8.78
N GLU A 100 -2.89 25.96 7.83
CA GLU A 100 -2.81 27.12 6.94
C GLU A 100 -4.02 27.21 6.00
N GLU A 101 -4.44 26.08 5.42
CA GLU A 101 -5.64 26.04 4.55
C GLU A 101 -6.92 26.45 5.28
N ASN A 102 -7.00 26.16 6.59
CA ASN A 102 -8.18 26.42 7.40
C ASN A 102 -8.05 27.65 8.31
N LYS A 103 -6.99 28.46 8.13
CA LYS A 103 -6.65 29.60 9.00
C LYS A 103 -7.77 30.63 9.18
N GLN A 104 -8.60 30.83 8.17
CA GLN A 104 -9.75 31.75 8.26
C GLN A 104 -10.88 31.22 9.15
N GLN A 105 -10.99 29.90 9.30
CA GLN A 105 -11.99 29.20 10.11
C GLN A 105 -11.52 28.98 11.55
N LEU A 106 -10.20 28.85 11.76
CA LEU A 106 -9.55 28.64 13.07
C LEU A 106 -9.51 29.88 14.00
N LYS A 107 -10.27 30.94 13.69
CA LYS A 107 -10.21 32.25 14.39
C LYS A 107 -10.55 32.23 15.89
N SER A 108 -11.03 31.11 16.43
CA SER A 108 -11.37 30.96 17.86
C SER A 108 -11.04 29.60 18.46
N GLN A 109 -10.51 28.66 17.68
CA GLN A 109 -10.19 27.30 18.12
C GLN A 109 -8.77 26.95 17.72
N GLU A 110 -8.03 26.41 18.69
CA GLU A 110 -6.64 26.01 18.54
C GLU A 110 -6.58 24.61 17.94
N ALA A 111 -5.92 24.47 16.79
CA ALA A 111 -5.59 23.17 16.22
C ALA A 111 -4.51 22.48 17.06
N ARG A 112 -4.54 21.15 17.18
CA ARG A 112 -3.61 20.40 18.04
C ARG A 112 -3.01 19.22 17.32
N LEU A 113 -1.69 19.08 17.39
CA LEU A 113 -0.99 17.86 17.04
C LEU A 113 -0.37 17.27 18.31
N ALA A 114 -0.70 16.02 18.62
CA ALA A 114 -0.03 15.25 19.65
C ALA A 114 0.56 13.99 19.03
N ILE A 115 1.84 13.73 19.28
CA ILE A 115 2.45 12.42 18.97
C ILE A 115 3.00 11.89 20.28
N ARG A 116 2.65 10.66 20.62
CA ARG A 116 3.15 9.96 21.81
C ARG A 116 3.62 8.58 21.41
N SER A 117 4.54 8.04 22.18
CA SER A 117 5.04 6.69 21.97
C SER A 117 5.06 5.92 23.27
N ASP A 118 4.51 4.71 23.24
CA ASP A 118 4.62 3.75 24.31
C ASP A 118 5.63 2.66 23.92
N MET A 119 6.62 2.44 24.77
CA MET A 119 7.68 1.46 24.53
C MET A 119 7.54 0.28 25.48
N GLN A 120 7.67 -0.93 24.94
CA GLN A 120 7.76 -2.18 25.69
C GLN A 120 9.06 -2.89 25.32
N LYS A 121 9.80 -3.33 26.33
CA LYS A 121 11.04 -4.07 26.14
C LYS A 121 10.74 -5.56 26.19
N PHE A 122 11.15 -6.28 25.15
CA PHE A 122 11.09 -7.74 25.08
C PHE A 122 12.43 -8.36 25.48
N SER A 123 13.54 -7.80 24.99
CA SER A 123 14.90 -8.18 25.40
C SER A 123 15.81 -6.95 25.48
N ASP A 124 17.08 -7.14 25.84
CA ASP A 124 18.06 -6.05 25.91
C ASP A 124 18.23 -5.24 24.63
N HIS A 125 17.89 -5.81 23.48
CA HIS A 125 17.98 -5.12 22.20
C HIS A 125 16.68 -5.08 21.38
N ILE A 126 15.61 -5.75 21.83
CA ILE A 126 14.33 -5.78 21.11
C ILE A 126 13.26 -4.99 21.86
N TYR A 127 12.68 -4.00 21.17
CA TYR A 127 11.67 -3.10 21.71
C TYR A 127 10.45 -3.06 20.79
N SER A 128 9.26 -3.11 21.35
CA SER A 128 8.06 -2.69 20.65
C SER A 128 7.78 -1.22 20.94
N VAL A 129 7.43 -0.46 19.90
CA VAL A 129 7.06 0.95 20.00
C VAL A 129 5.69 1.15 19.38
N ALA A 130 4.69 1.41 20.19
CA ALA A 130 3.38 1.88 19.75
C ALA A 130 3.43 3.41 19.64
N ILE A 131 3.11 3.94 18.46
CA ILE A 131 3.14 5.36 18.16
C ILE A 131 1.69 5.80 17.97
N HIS A 132 1.28 6.80 18.73
CA HIS A 132 -0.05 7.38 18.70
C HIS A 132 0.02 8.83 18.23
N GLU A 133 -0.58 9.13 17.09
CA GLU A 133 -0.75 10.47 16.55
C GLU A 133 -2.21 10.89 16.69
N LYS A 134 -2.44 12.08 17.24
CA LYS A 134 -3.73 12.76 17.29
C LYS A 134 -3.59 14.15 16.68
N SER A 135 -4.26 14.37 15.56
CA SER A 135 -4.24 15.63 14.82
C SER A 135 -5.65 16.21 14.75
N CYS A 136 -5.88 17.37 15.34
CA CYS A 136 -7.18 18.02 15.44
C CYS A 136 -7.12 19.42 14.82
N LEU A 137 -7.99 19.71 13.84
CA LEU A 137 -8.22 21.09 13.40
C LEU A 137 -9.14 21.84 14.38
N HIS A 138 -10.11 21.12 14.96
CA HIS A 138 -10.92 21.57 16.07
C HIS A 138 -11.40 20.37 16.90
N GLU A 139 -11.99 20.59 18.08
CA GLU A 139 -12.36 19.51 19.03
C GLU A 139 -13.22 18.39 18.43
N LYS A 140 -14.00 18.68 17.39
CA LYS A 140 -14.86 17.71 16.68
C LYS A 140 -14.28 17.13 15.40
N GLN A 141 -13.13 17.62 14.94
CA GLN A 141 -12.44 17.15 13.73
C GLN A 141 -11.03 16.77 14.12
N CYS A 142 -10.93 15.57 14.69
CA CYS A 142 -9.69 14.92 15.06
C CYS A 142 -9.49 13.67 14.22
N GLN A 143 -8.25 13.45 13.83
CA GLN A 143 -7.78 12.20 13.28
C GLN A 143 -6.90 11.54 14.33
N ASP A 144 -7.21 10.28 14.65
CA ASP A 144 -6.38 9.43 15.49
C ASP A 144 -5.73 8.36 14.59
N LEU A 145 -4.44 8.15 14.79
CA LEU A 145 -3.60 7.23 14.06
C LEU A 145 -2.72 6.48 15.06
N SER A 146 -2.63 5.16 14.91
CA SER A 146 -1.74 4.33 15.70
C SER A 146 -0.94 3.42 14.77
N ASP A 147 0.35 3.28 15.04
CA ASP A 147 1.23 2.34 14.33
C ASP A 147 2.14 1.63 15.35
N ILE A 148 2.48 0.38 15.09
CA ILE A 148 3.33 -0.42 15.97
C ILE A 148 4.55 -0.88 15.19
N VAL A 149 5.72 -0.58 15.73
CA VAL A 149 6.99 -1.04 15.16
C VAL A 149 7.77 -1.84 16.17
N ILE A 150 8.34 -2.97 15.73
CA ILE A 150 9.26 -3.78 16.53
C ILE A 150 10.67 -3.49 16.04
N VAL A 151 11.55 -3.14 16.97
CA VAL A 151 12.88 -2.61 16.71
C VAL A 151 13.93 -3.54 17.30
N ASP A 152 14.85 -4.01 16.47
CA ASP A 152 16.09 -4.64 16.91
C ASP A 152 17.23 -3.60 16.87
N SER A 153 17.56 -3.08 18.05
CA SER A 153 18.55 -2.02 18.23
C SER A 153 19.98 -2.51 17.99
N LYS A 154 20.25 -3.81 18.18
CA LYS A 154 21.56 -4.43 17.96
C LYS A 154 21.81 -4.61 16.47
N ASN A 155 20.83 -5.16 15.74
CA ASN A 155 20.95 -5.43 14.30
C ASN A 155 20.57 -4.24 13.40
N ASN A 156 20.09 -3.14 13.98
CA ASN A 156 19.74 -1.91 13.26
C ASN A 156 18.66 -2.12 12.18
N ASN A 157 17.64 -2.91 12.50
CA ASN A 157 16.50 -3.20 11.64
C ASN A 157 15.18 -3.16 12.41
N TYR A 158 14.10 -3.11 11.63
CA TYR A 158 12.75 -3.35 12.12
C TYR A 158 12.42 -4.81 11.86
N ILE A 159 11.70 -5.42 12.78
CA ILE A 159 11.20 -6.79 12.67
C ILE A 159 9.74 -6.71 12.20
N ASN A 160 9.41 -7.39 11.12
CA ASN A 160 8.03 -7.59 10.70
C ASN A 160 7.37 -8.66 11.57
N GLN A 161 6.12 -8.46 11.94
CA GLN A 161 5.34 -9.42 12.74
C GLN A 161 5.21 -10.79 12.06
N THR A 162 5.27 -10.85 10.73
CA THR A 162 5.31 -12.12 9.97
C THR A 162 6.67 -12.83 10.03
N GLU A 163 7.72 -12.19 10.53
CA GLU A 163 9.00 -12.86 10.86
C GLU A 163 8.89 -13.62 12.21
N ILE A 164 7.98 -13.16 13.08
CA ILE A 164 7.71 -13.72 14.41
C ILE A 164 6.70 -14.87 14.32
N LEU A 165 5.61 -14.63 13.60
CA LEU A 165 4.52 -15.59 13.42
C LEU A 165 4.73 -16.39 12.13
N GLN A 166 4.66 -17.71 12.23
CA GLN A 166 4.66 -18.59 11.06
C GLN A 166 3.29 -18.50 10.36
N ASP A 167 3.26 -17.79 9.24
CA ASP A 167 2.04 -17.48 8.51
C ASP A 167 1.60 -18.60 7.55
N THR A 168 0.93 -19.62 8.10
CA THR A 168 0.26 -20.68 7.33
C THR A 168 -1.22 -20.71 7.66
N GLU A 169 -2.04 -21.29 6.76
CA GLU A 169 -3.49 -21.45 7.01
C GLU A 169 -3.77 -22.22 8.31
N GLN A 170 -2.98 -23.26 8.59
CA GLN A 170 -3.07 -24.03 9.83
C GLN A 170 -2.76 -23.15 11.06
N ASN A 171 -1.68 -22.38 11.00
CA ASN A 171 -1.24 -21.55 12.12
C ASN A 171 -2.19 -20.37 12.36
N ARG A 172 -2.77 -19.81 11.31
CA ARG A 172 -3.88 -18.83 11.41
C ARG A 172 -5.08 -19.45 12.13
N GLY A 173 -5.41 -20.71 11.86
CA GLY A 173 -6.44 -21.43 12.60
C GLY A 173 -6.11 -21.58 14.09
N THR A 174 -4.88 -21.94 14.44
CA THR A 174 -4.43 -22.01 15.84
C THR A 174 -4.49 -20.64 16.52
N LEU A 175 -3.99 -19.59 15.85
CA LEU A 175 -4.01 -18.22 16.36
C LEU A 175 -5.44 -17.72 16.60
N PHE A 176 -6.36 -18.02 15.68
CA PHE A 176 -7.78 -17.70 15.86
C PHE A 176 -8.35 -18.31 17.14
N GLN A 177 -8.06 -19.58 17.41
CA GLN A 177 -8.54 -20.24 18.62
C GLN A 177 -7.94 -19.63 19.89
N LEU A 178 -6.63 -19.31 19.88
CA LEU A 178 -5.97 -18.67 21.01
C LEU A 178 -6.57 -17.29 21.32
N LEU A 179 -6.75 -16.45 20.30
CA LEU A 179 -7.35 -15.13 20.43
C LEU A 179 -8.81 -15.21 20.88
N LYS A 180 -9.60 -16.09 20.25
CA LYS A 180 -11.01 -16.29 20.60
C LYS A 180 -11.13 -16.71 22.07
N HIS A 181 -10.34 -17.70 22.50
CA HIS A 181 -10.34 -18.13 23.89
C HIS A 181 -9.95 -16.99 24.84
N ALA A 182 -8.92 -16.20 24.50
CA ALA A 182 -8.51 -15.07 25.32
C ALA A 182 -9.58 -13.97 25.42
N PHE A 183 -10.32 -13.70 24.34
CA PHE A 183 -11.49 -12.82 24.36
C PHE A 183 -12.61 -13.38 25.25
N GLU A 184 -12.93 -14.67 25.13
CA GLU A 184 -13.99 -15.34 25.91
C GLU A 184 -13.67 -15.39 27.41
N GLN A 185 -12.39 -15.47 27.78
CA GLN A 185 -11.95 -15.44 29.18
C GLN A 185 -11.79 -14.02 29.74
N SER A 186 -11.93 -12.98 28.92
CA SER A 186 -11.76 -11.61 29.36
C SER A 186 -13.04 -11.08 30.03
N ASP A 187 -12.94 -10.70 31.30
CA ASP A 187 -14.02 -9.99 32.01
C ASP A 187 -14.40 -8.66 31.34
N LYS A 188 -13.47 -8.06 30.58
CA LYS A 188 -13.65 -6.75 29.92
C LYS A 188 -14.27 -6.85 28.53
N TYR A 189 -14.05 -7.96 27.82
CA TYR A 189 -14.29 -8.04 26.37
C TYR A 189 -15.21 -9.19 25.95
N SER A 190 -15.43 -10.20 26.79
CA SER A 190 -16.16 -11.43 26.45
C SER A 190 -17.57 -11.20 25.89
N GLU A 191 -18.30 -10.21 26.39
CA GLU A 191 -19.68 -9.91 25.95
C GLU A 191 -19.75 -9.04 24.67
N HIS A 192 -18.62 -8.50 24.19
CA HIS A 192 -18.62 -7.45 23.16
C HIS A 192 -17.81 -7.78 21.91
N PHE A 193 -17.02 -8.85 21.91
CA PHE A 193 -16.24 -9.23 20.74
C PHE A 193 -17.08 -10.06 19.75
N SER A 194 -16.80 -9.92 18.46
CA SER A 194 -17.41 -10.74 17.41
C SER A 194 -16.45 -11.82 16.96
N SER A 195 -16.76 -13.07 17.31
CA SER A 195 -15.99 -14.23 16.82
C SER A 195 -15.98 -14.31 15.29
N LYS A 196 -17.03 -13.85 14.61
CA LYS A 196 -17.07 -13.79 13.14
C LYS A 196 -16.06 -12.79 12.61
N LYS A 197 -16.06 -11.56 13.13
CA LYS A 197 -15.11 -10.52 12.71
C LYS A 197 -13.67 -10.89 13.07
N LEU A 198 -13.45 -11.55 14.20
CA LEU A 198 -12.15 -12.10 14.58
C LEU A 198 -11.68 -13.14 13.54
N SER A 199 -12.56 -14.04 13.12
CA SER A 199 -12.24 -15.02 12.06
C SER A 199 -11.92 -14.33 10.73
N GLU A 200 -12.77 -13.40 10.28
CA GLU A 200 -12.54 -12.60 9.07
C GLU A 200 -11.18 -11.89 9.13
N TRP A 201 -10.81 -11.33 10.29
CA TRP A 201 -9.52 -10.68 10.49
C TRP A 201 -8.34 -11.65 10.49
N VAL A 202 -8.40 -12.78 11.21
CA VAL A 202 -7.29 -13.74 11.28
C VAL A 202 -7.04 -14.44 9.94
N TYR A 203 -8.09 -14.78 9.20
CA TYR A 203 -7.95 -15.52 7.93
C TYR A 203 -7.75 -14.62 6.70
N ASP A 204 -7.79 -13.30 6.86
CA ASP A 204 -7.46 -12.37 5.80
C ASP A 204 -5.99 -12.55 5.38
N LYS A 205 -5.75 -13.02 4.15
CA LYS A 205 -4.40 -13.28 3.60
C LYS A 205 -3.51 -12.05 3.58
N ASP A 206 -4.14 -10.89 3.61
CA ASP A 206 -3.51 -9.58 3.61
C ASP A 206 -3.18 -9.06 5.02
N ASN A 207 -3.70 -9.73 6.05
CA ASN A 207 -3.40 -9.40 7.43
C ASN A 207 -2.00 -9.91 7.80
N ASN A 208 -1.09 -8.96 8.02
CA ASN A 208 0.28 -9.16 8.46
C ASN A 208 0.47 -9.03 9.99
N PHE A 209 -0.64 -8.94 10.74
CA PHE A 209 -0.64 -8.79 12.19
C PHE A 209 0.11 -7.54 12.69
N SER A 210 0.11 -6.44 11.93
CA SER A 210 0.80 -5.19 12.29
C SER A 210 0.28 -4.51 13.57
N ASN A 211 -0.85 -4.98 14.11
CA ASN A 211 -1.43 -4.53 15.37
C ASN A 211 -0.91 -5.33 16.59
N MET A 212 0.12 -6.13 16.40
CA MET A 212 0.76 -6.94 17.42
C MET A 212 2.05 -6.29 17.91
N TYR A 213 2.27 -6.34 19.22
CA TYR A 213 3.54 -6.00 19.86
C TYR A 213 4.01 -7.07 20.83
N LEU A 214 5.32 -7.11 21.05
CA LEU A 214 5.97 -7.96 22.04
C LEU A 214 6.03 -7.25 23.40
N ALA A 215 5.64 -7.97 24.43
CA ALA A 215 5.90 -7.67 25.83
C ALA A 215 6.77 -8.80 26.42
N ASP A 216 7.24 -8.63 27.65
CA ASP A 216 8.20 -9.50 28.34
C ASP A 216 7.97 -11.02 28.10
N GLU A 217 6.85 -11.57 28.57
CA GLU A 217 6.53 -13.01 28.42
C GLU A 217 5.33 -13.28 27.50
N SER A 218 4.92 -12.30 26.69
CA SER A 218 3.69 -12.41 25.90
C SER A 218 3.69 -11.60 24.61
N ILE A 219 2.78 -12.00 23.73
CA ILE A 219 2.38 -11.23 22.57
C ILE A 219 1.07 -10.51 22.91
N VAL A 220 1.01 -9.21 22.65
CA VAL A 220 -0.22 -8.43 22.79
C VAL A 220 -0.75 -8.02 21.42
N PHE A 221 -2.04 -8.23 21.21
CA PHE A 221 -2.76 -7.82 20.02
C PHE A 221 -3.69 -6.66 20.36
N GLN A 222 -3.48 -5.52 19.72
CA GLN A 222 -4.29 -4.31 19.88
C GLN A 222 -5.38 -4.26 18.80
N PHE A 223 -6.64 -4.10 19.19
CA PHE A 223 -7.77 -4.04 18.28
C PHE A 223 -8.43 -2.66 18.38
N ASP A 224 -8.43 -1.93 17.28
CA ASP A 224 -9.16 -0.67 17.17
C ASP A 224 -10.68 -0.90 17.14
N ASN A 225 -11.43 0.16 17.43
CA ASN A 225 -12.90 0.17 17.39
C ASN A 225 -13.45 -0.40 16.07
N ASN A 226 -14.52 -1.18 16.17
CA ASN A 226 -15.30 -1.77 15.08
C ASN A 226 -14.61 -2.85 14.24
N LYS A 227 -13.32 -3.18 14.49
CA LYS A 227 -12.63 -4.28 13.79
C LYS A 227 -13.09 -5.64 14.29
N VAL A 228 -12.86 -5.96 15.55
CA VAL A 228 -13.26 -7.23 16.19
C VAL A 228 -14.25 -6.99 17.33
N ILE A 229 -14.16 -5.81 17.93
CA ILE A 229 -14.91 -5.38 19.10
C ILE A 229 -15.27 -3.89 18.95
N ASP A 230 -16.36 -3.47 19.58
CA ASP A 230 -16.91 -2.11 19.42
C ASP A 230 -16.12 -1.03 20.18
N LYS A 231 -15.14 -1.44 20.98
CA LYS A 231 -14.23 -0.58 21.75
C LYS A 231 -12.78 -1.08 21.62
N GLU A 232 -11.80 -0.21 21.87
CA GLU A 232 -10.39 -0.59 21.88
C GLU A 232 -10.12 -1.75 22.85
N ALA A 233 -9.40 -2.76 22.36
CA ALA A 233 -9.06 -3.93 23.14
C ALA A 233 -7.60 -4.35 22.98
N GLU A 234 -7.02 -4.84 24.08
CA GLU A 234 -5.72 -5.49 24.08
C GLU A 234 -5.92 -6.92 24.57
N ILE A 235 -5.48 -7.88 23.76
CA ILE A 235 -5.51 -9.29 24.09
C ILE A 235 -4.08 -9.79 24.20
N THR A 236 -3.74 -10.26 25.40
CA THR A 236 -2.42 -10.78 25.73
C THR A 236 -2.44 -12.31 25.65
N ILE A 237 -1.53 -12.88 24.87
CA ILE A 237 -1.31 -14.33 24.79
C ILE A 237 0.12 -14.64 25.24
N PRO A 238 0.32 -15.43 26.31
CA PRO A 238 1.65 -15.84 26.76
C PRO A 238 2.40 -16.63 25.69
N PHE A 239 3.73 -16.45 25.58
CA PHE A 239 4.55 -17.19 24.61
C PHE A 239 4.45 -18.70 24.80
N SER A 240 4.25 -19.18 26.03
CA SER A 240 4.05 -20.59 26.34
C SER A 240 2.86 -21.21 25.61
N LYS A 241 1.85 -20.41 25.24
CA LYS A 241 0.68 -20.85 24.44
C LYS A 241 0.87 -20.64 22.93
N MET A 242 1.87 -19.86 22.52
CA MET A 242 2.10 -19.46 21.12
C MET A 242 3.11 -20.37 20.39
N GLN A 243 3.63 -21.42 21.04
CA GLN A 243 4.72 -22.25 20.51
C GLN A 243 4.42 -22.85 19.13
N ASP A 244 3.17 -23.18 18.83
CA ASP A 244 2.78 -23.76 17.53
C ASP A 244 2.61 -22.73 16.41
N VAL A 245 2.55 -21.43 16.75
CA VAL A 245 2.35 -20.35 15.78
C VAL A 245 3.59 -19.48 15.58
N LEU A 246 4.62 -19.63 16.40
CA LEU A 246 5.90 -18.94 16.26
C LEU A 246 6.77 -19.58 15.17
N THR A 247 7.63 -18.79 14.53
CA THR A 247 8.72 -19.33 13.70
C THR A 247 9.78 -20.01 14.56
N ASP A 248 10.54 -20.96 14.00
CA ASP A 248 11.55 -21.71 14.78
C ASP A 248 12.65 -20.79 15.35
N GLU A 249 13.07 -19.77 14.58
CA GLU A 249 14.00 -18.74 15.04
C GLU A 249 13.49 -18.03 16.31
N TRP A 250 12.21 -17.68 16.34
CA TRP A 250 11.62 -16.99 17.48
C TRP A 250 11.35 -17.93 18.66
N LYS A 251 11.05 -19.22 18.43
CA LYS A 251 11.00 -20.22 19.50
C LYS A 251 12.36 -20.37 20.19
N ASP A 252 13.44 -20.37 19.42
CA ASP A 252 14.80 -20.44 19.97
C ASP A 252 15.13 -19.18 20.77
N MET A 253 14.87 -18.00 20.21
CA MET A 253 15.13 -16.74 20.87
C MET A 253 14.36 -16.60 22.19
N ILE A 254 13.05 -16.88 22.19
CA ILE A 254 12.23 -16.81 23.42
C ILE A 254 12.73 -17.79 24.49
N ARG A 255 13.16 -19.00 24.09
CA ARG A 255 13.75 -19.97 25.02
C ARG A 255 15.04 -19.46 25.65
N HIS A 256 15.92 -18.85 24.85
CA HIS A 256 17.19 -18.31 25.33
C HIS A 256 17.00 -17.12 26.29
N GLU A 257 16.11 -16.18 25.96
CA GLU A 257 15.75 -15.06 26.83
C GLU A 257 15.15 -15.55 28.17
N SER A 258 14.29 -16.57 28.11
CA SER A 258 13.71 -17.18 29.32
C SER A 258 14.76 -17.86 30.21
N THR A 259 15.85 -18.37 29.64
CA THR A 259 16.95 -19.00 30.39
C THR A 259 17.96 -18.01 30.95
N GLU A 260 18.25 -16.91 30.26
CA GLU A 260 19.15 -15.86 30.77
C GLU A 260 18.50 -15.07 31.93
N GLY A 261 17.17 -14.95 31.96
CA GLY A 261 16.43 -14.39 33.10
C GLY A 261 16.39 -15.27 34.34
N SER A 262 16.68 -16.58 34.22
CA SER A 262 16.61 -17.56 35.31
C SER A 262 17.93 -17.77 36.05
N ASP A 263 19.06 -17.30 35.54
CA ASP A 263 20.40 -17.69 36.04
C ASP A 263 20.92 -16.83 37.22
N ASN A 264 20.05 -15.99 37.81
CA ASN A 264 20.36 -15.23 39.03
C ASN A 264 19.81 -15.82 40.33
N THR A 265 19.44 -17.11 40.33
CA THR A 265 19.17 -17.85 41.57
C THR A 265 19.56 -19.33 41.45
N GLU A 266 20.48 -19.72 42.35
CA GLU A 266 20.74 -21.08 42.85
C GLU A 266 21.86 -21.92 42.21
N ASN A 267 23.02 -21.78 42.83
CA ASN A 267 24.12 -22.72 42.85
C ASN A 267 23.83 -23.93 43.78
N SER A 268 23.59 -25.14 43.27
CA SER A 268 24.14 -26.39 43.86
C SER A 268 23.77 -27.68 43.13
N LYS A 269 24.82 -28.40 42.68
CA LYS A 269 25.02 -29.86 42.67
C LYS A 269 23.97 -30.77 42.00
N SER A 270 24.39 -31.47 40.94
CA SER A 270 24.95 -32.83 41.04
C SER A 270 25.22 -33.44 39.65
N THR A 271 26.45 -33.91 39.48
CA THR A 271 26.93 -34.88 38.47
C THR A 271 26.09 -36.16 38.39
N VAL A 272 25.96 -36.77 37.19
CA VAL A 272 26.32 -38.19 36.87
C VAL A 272 26.21 -38.46 35.34
N ASN A 273 27.17 -39.26 34.88
CA ASN A 273 27.49 -39.77 33.53
C ASN A 273 26.38 -40.52 32.74
N LYS A 274 26.53 -40.55 31.41
CA LYS A 274 26.20 -41.68 30.50
C LYS A 274 27.05 -41.52 29.23
N GLU A 275 28.12 -42.28 29.04
CA GLU A 275 28.23 -43.65 28.51
C GLU A 275 27.70 -43.86 27.08
N ASN A 276 28.52 -44.59 26.34
CA ASN A 276 28.71 -44.62 24.91
C ASN A 276 28.25 -45.98 24.36
N THR A 277 27.49 -46.01 23.27
CA THR A 277 27.43 -47.16 22.34
C THR A 277 26.76 -46.75 21.03
N ARG A 278 27.54 -46.79 19.93
CA ARG A 278 27.07 -47.01 18.56
C ARG A 278 28.06 -47.96 17.91
N ASP A 279 27.54 -49.04 17.35
CA ASP A 279 28.24 -49.93 16.41
C ASP A 279 27.32 -50.21 15.23
N ASN A 280 27.91 -50.05 14.03
CA ASN A 280 27.73 -50.74 12.74
C ASN A 280 26.31 -50.82 12.12
N ASP A 281 26.11 -50.68 10.80
CA ASP A 281 26.77 -51.40 9.69
C ASP A 281 26.34 -50.69 8.37
N SER A 282 27.28 -50.26 7.51
CA SER A 282 27.59 -50.74 6.14
C SER A 282 26.36 -51.05 5.21
N THR A 283 26.35 -50.86 3.89
CA THR A 283 27.40 -50.77 2.86
C THR A 283 26.76 -50.22 1.55
N GLU A 284 27.54 -49.50 0.75
CA GLU A 284 27.25 -49.12 -0.64
C GLU A 284 27.49 -50.30 -1.61
N ASN A 285 26.79 -50.33 -2.76
CA ASN A 285 27.44 -50.18 -4.08
C ASN A 285 26.51 -50.32 -5.32
N ASN A 286 26.72 -49.37 -6.25
CA ASN A 286 26.94 -49.50 -7.70
C ASN A 286 25.81 -49.65 -8.76
N LYS A 287 25.65 -48.55 -9.54
CA LYS A 287 26.14 -48.32 -10.94
C LYS A 287 25.27 -48.73 -12.18
N SER A 288 25.00 -47.72 -13.03
CA SER A 288 25.08 -47.63 -14.53
C SER A 288 24.22 -48.59 -15.39
N THR A 289 23.68 -48.30 -16.60
CA THR A 289 23.87 -47.30 -17.67
C THR A 289 22.78 -47.53 -18.76
N GLU A 290 22.46 -46.48 -19.53
CA GLU A 290 22.10 -46.38 -20.98
C GLU A 290 21.16 -47.40 -21.68
N ASP A 291 20.14 -46.92 -22.42
CA ASP A 291 20.13 -46.89 -23.91
C ASP A 291 18.87 -46.25 -24.54
N LYS A 292 19.01 -45.87 -25.83
CA LYS A 292 18.18 -45.01 -26.70
C LYS A 292 17.31 -45.79 -27.72
N GLU A 293 16.62 -45.00 -28.57
CA GLU A 293 16.12 -45.22 -29.96
C GLU A 293 14.61 -45.59 -30.10
N ASP A 294 13.77 -44.68 -30.65
CA ASP A 294 13.38 -44.40 -32.08
C ASP A 294 12.13 -45.24 -32.47
N THR A 295 11.12 -44.87 -33.28
CA THR A 295 10.96 -44.00 -34.47
C THR A 295 9.45 -43.86 -34.85
N GLU A 296 9.09 -42.74 -35.52
CA GLU A 296 8.18 -42.53 -36.71
C GLU A 296 6.78 -43.21 -36.86
N ASP A 297 5.77 -42.74 -37.62
CA ASP A 297 5.34 -41.50 -38.32
C ASP A 297 3.98 -41.79 -39.05
N LYS A 298 3.29 -40.74 -39.55
CA LYS A 298 2.25 -40.65 -40.62
C LYS A 298 0.75 -40.79 -40.26
N GLN A 299 -0.08 -39.73 -40.40
CA GLN A 299 -0.63 -38.99 -41.57
C GLN A 299 -1.88 -39.62 -42.21
N GLU A 300 -3.01 -38.88 -42.22
CA GLU A 300 -3.85 -38.73 -43.42
C GLU A 300 -4.81 -37.52 -43.32
N ASP A 301 -5.30 -37.13 -44.49
CA ASP A 301 -5.62 -35.78 -44.97
C ASP A 301 -7.12 -35.66 -45.35
N SER A 302 -7.58 -34.43 -45.63
CA SER A 302 -8.54 -34.05 -46.68
C SER A 302 -9.57 -32.96 -46.30
N ALA A 303 -9.60 -31.96 -47.20
CA ALA A 303 -10.47 -30.79 -47.25
C ALA A 303 -11.65 -30.98 -48.22
N ILE A 304 -12.62 -30.05 -48.23
CA ILE A 304 -13.21 -29.39 -49.44
C ILE A 304 -14.14 -28.22 -49.02
N LYS A 305 -14.17 -27.19 -49.88
CA LYS A 305 -14.80 -25.84 -49.79
C LYS A 305 -16.12 -25.72 -50.60
N GLN A 306 -16.75 -24.54 -50.42
CA GLN A 306 -17.54 -23.67 -51.35
C GLN A 306 -19.04 -23.55 -51.04
N GLU A 307 -19.56 -22.39 -50.59
CA GLU A 307 -19.83 -21.07 -51.24
C GLU A 307 -21.17 -21.02 -52.00
N GLU A 308 -22.08 -20.10 -51.62
CA GLU A 308 -22.73 -19.16 -52.54
C GLU A 308 -23.45 -17.99 -51.83
N LYS A 309 -23.42 -16.81 -52.47
CA LYS A 309 -23.92 -15.49 -52.07
C LYS A 309 -25.36 -15.26 -52.58
N ASN A 310 -26.16 -14.43 -51.89
CA ASN A 310 -26.86 -13.33 -52.60
C ASN A 310 -27.35 -12.17 -51.71
N SER A 311 -27.52 -11.03 -52.37
CA SER A 311 -27.53 -9.63 -51.92
C SER A 311 -28.93 -9.01 -51.79
N ASN A 312 -29.18 -8.15 -50.78
CA ASN A 312 -29.64 -6.74 -50.90
C ASN A 312 -30.19 -6.14 -49.58
N SER A 313 -29.80 -4.88 -49.32
CA SER A 313 -30.22 -3.96 -48.24
C SER A 313 -31.27 -2.94 -48.77
N PRO A 314 -31.82 -1.92 -48.04
CA PRO A 314 -32.01 -1.68 -46.59
C PRO A 314 -33.48 -1.36 -46.19
N SER A 315 -33.84 -1.47 -44.91
CA SER A 315 -35.04 -0.80 -44.36
C SER A 315 -34.93 -0.50 -42.85
N VAL A 316 -34.75 0.79 -42.56
CA VAL A 316 -35.33 1.62 -41.48
C VAL A 316 -35.32 1.12 -40.03
N ASN A 317 -34.63 1.92 -39.22
CA ASN A 317 -34.66 2.06 -37.76
C ASN A 317 -35.90 1.52 -37.03
N GLN A 318 -35.65 0.51 -36.20
CA GLN A 318 -36.39 0.27 -34.97
C GLN A 318 -35.35 0.34 -33.84
N GLU A 319 -35.55 1.27 -32.90
CA GLU A 319 -34.80 1.35 -31.65
C GLU A 319 -34.85 -0.01 -30.95
N LYS A 320 -33.74 -0.75 -30.98
CA LYS A 320 -33.57 -1.90 -30.11
C LYS A 320 -33.42 -1.35 -28.69
N HIS A 321 -34.45 -1.53 -27.89
CA HIS A 321 -34.26 -1.68 -26.45
C HIS A 321 -33.11 -2.67 -26.20
N PRO A 322 -32.16 -2.37 -25.30
CA PRO A 322 -30.99 -3.21 -25.12
C PRO A 322 -31.45 -4.59 -24.69
N SER A 323 -31.21 -5.58 -25.54
CA SER A 323 -31.30 -6.98 -25.16
C SER A 323 -30.36 -7.20 -23.98
N SER A 324 -30.83 -7.89 -22.94
CA SER A 324 -30.10 -8.20 -21.69
C SER A 324 -28.91 -9.15 -21.87
N ASN A 325 -28.22 -9.10 -23.02
CA ASN A 325 -27.21 -10.06 -23.47
C ASN A 325 -26.07 -9.40 -24.29
N GLN A 326 -25.90 -8.08 -24.20
CA GLN A 326 -24.80 -7.38 -24.89
C GLN A 326 -23.51 -7.50 -24.07
N LYS A 327 -22.43 -7.99 -24.70
CA LYS A 327 -21.12 -8.10 -24.06
C LYS A 327 -20.62 -6.71 -23.67
N ARG A 328 -20.05 -6.56 -22.48
CA ARG A 328 -19.53 -5.30 -21.95
C ARG A 328 -18.05 -5.40 -21.64
N VAL A 329 -17.34 -4.29 -21.84
CA VAL A 329 -15.90 -4.18 -21.54
C VAL A 329 -15.61 -2.80 -20.96
N ALA A 330 -14.77 -2.76 -19.93
CA ALA A 330 -14.29 -1.51 -19.33
C ALA A 330 -12.85 -1.25 -19.78
N LEU A 331 -12.67 -0.20 -20.59
CA LEU A 331 -11.34 0.31 -20.92
C LEU A 331 -10.83 1.16 -19.76
N THR A 332 -9.65 0.83 -19.25
CA THR A 332 -9.03 1.60 -18.16
C THR A 332 -7.63 2.08 -18.53
N PHE A 333 -7.27 3.29 -18.10
CA PHE A 333 -6.00 3.92 -18.41
C PHE A 333 -5.33 4.44 -17.13
N ASP A 334 -4.10 4.00 -16.88
CA ASP A 334 -3.31 4.32 -15.70
C ASP A 334 -2.19 5.35 -16.02
N ASP A 335 -1.62 5.94 -14.97
CA ASP A 335 -0.47 6.87 -14.96
C ASP A 335 -0.66 8.27 -15.55
N GLY A 336 -1.75 8.50 -16.26
CA GLY A 336 -2.12 9.80 -16.82
C GLY A 336 -2.46 10.87 -15.76
N PRO A 337 -2.76 12.10 -16.21
CA PRO A 337 -2.85 12.51 -17.61
C PRO A 337 -1.48 12.91 -18.21
N HIS A 338 -1.23 12.45 -19.44
CA HIS A 338 -0.13 12.93 -20.28
C HIS A 338 -0.62 14.07 -21.19
N PRO A 339 0.07 15.23 -21.26
CA PRO A 339 -0.41 16.43 -21.97
C PRO A 339 -0.68 16.22 -23.47
N GLN A 340 -0.02 15.26 -24.11
CA GLN A 340 -0.14 15.03 -25.57
C GLN A 340 -0.82 13.71 -25.93
N ASN A 341 -0.79 12.71 -25.06
CA ASN A 341 -1.25 11.36 -25.41
C ASN A 341 -2.69 11.16 -24.96
N THR A 342 -2.99 11.52 -23.71
CA THR A 342 -4.35 11.49 -23.17
C THR A 342 -5.38 12.24 -24.03
N PRO A 343 -5.12 13.45 -24.57
CA PRO A 343 -6.09 14.09 -25.48
C PRO A 343 -6.40 13.27 -26.74
N LYS A 344 -5.40 12.55 -27.30
CA LYS A 344 -5.60 11.69 -28.48
C LYS A 344 -6.40 10.45 -28.13
N VAL A 345 -6.19 9.88 -26.94
CA VAL A 345 -7.03 8.80 -26.41
C VAL A 345 -8.47 9.26 -26.29
N LEU A 346 -8.72 10.44 -25.69
CA LEU A 346 -10.06 11.02 -25.59
C LEU A 346 -10.71 11.26 -26.97
N ASP A 347 -9.95 11.76 -27.95
CA ASP A 347 -10.43 11.94 -29.32
C ASP A 347 -10.88 10.61 -29.96
N LEU A 348 -10.12 9.53 -29.75
CA LEU A 348 -10.47 8.20 -30.23
C LEU A 348 -11.70 7.66 -29.50
N LEU A 349 -11.73 7.70 -28.16
CA LEU A 349 -12.90 7.23 -27.40
C LEU A 349 -14.18 7.94 -27.84
N LYS A 350 -14.12 9.26 -28.06
CA LYS A 350 -15.24 10.05 -28.58
C LYS A 350 -15.70 9.59 -29.97
N GLN A 351 -14.78 9.28 -30.89
CA GLN A 351 -15.12 8.78 -32.24
C GLN A 351 -15.91 7.48 -32.20
N TYR A 352 -15.65 6.62 -31.20
CA TYR A 352 -16.31 5.33 -31.03
C TYR A 352 -17.51 5.40 -30.07
N ASN A 353 -17.85 6.60 -29.57
CA ASN A 353 -18.83 6.79 -28.50
C ASN A 353 -18.54 5.89 -27.26
N ALA A 354 -17.26 5.64 -26.98
CA ALA A 354 -16.81 4.78 -25.91
C ALA A 354 -16.61 5.57 -24.61
N LYS A 355 -17.03 4.98 -23.48
CA LYS A 355 -16.65 5.44 -22.14
C LYS A 355 -15.48 4.62 -21.61
N ALA A 356 -14.73 5.21 -20.70
CA ALA A 356 -13.52 4.64 -20.12
C ALA A 356 -13.34 5.17 -18.70
N THR A 357 -12.43 4.55 -17.96
CA THR A 357 -12.05 4.95 -16.60
C THR A 357 -10.57 5.32 -16.57
N PHE A 358 -10.23 6.49 -16.03
CA PHE A 358 -8.84 6.97 -15.98
C PHE A 358 -8.36 7.00 -14.52
N PHE A 359 -7.42 6.14 -14.17
CA PHE A 359 -6.77 6.13 -12.85
C PHE A 359 -5.53 7.03 -12.91
N MET A 360 -5.65 8.22 -12.33
CA MET A 360 -4.66 9.28 -12.53
C MET A 360 -3.71 9.46 -11.35
N LEU A 361 -2.47 9.83 -11.66
CA LEU A 361 -1.48 10.29 -10.69
C LEU A 361 -1.73 11.75 -10.31
N GLY A 362 -1.88 12.04 -9.02
CA GLY A 362 -2.18 13.40 -8.53
C GLY A 362 -1.14 14.45 -8.97
N ASN A 363 0.15 14.07 -9.02
CA ASN A 363 1.21 14.97 -9.48
C ASN A 363 1.12 15.33 -10.98
N LYS A 364 0.38 14.56 -11.79
CA LYS A 364 0.10 14.84 -13.21
C LYS A 364 -1.18 15.61 -13.38
N VAL A 365 -2.18 15.40 -12.53
CA VAL A 365 -3.48 16.09 -12.58
C VAL A 365 -3.30 17.59 -12.51
N THR A 366 -2.51 18.09 -11.56
CA THR A 366 -2.31 19.55 -11.34
C THR A 366 -1.78 20.26 -12.60
N ALA A 367 -0.82 19.65 -13.29
CA ALA A 367 -0.25 20.22 -14.51
C ALA A 367 -1.16 20.08 -15.75
N ASN A 368 -2.19 19.24 -15.69
CA ASN A 368 -3.04 18.87 -16.82
C ASN A 368 -4.54 19.03 -16.51
N ALA A 369 -4.90 19.97 -15.62
CA ALA A 369 -6.26 20.14 -15.12
C ALA A 369 -7.32 20.28 -16.23
N THR A 370 -6.98 20.97 -17.34
CA THR A 370 -7.88 21.10 -18.50
C THR A 370 -8.21 19.76 -19.15
N VAL A 371 -7.25 18.84 -19.20
CA VAL A 371 -7.45 17.48 -19.75
C VAL A 371 -8.36 16.68 -18.81
N VAL A 372 -8.15 16.76 -17.51
CA VAL A 372 -9.01 16.08 -16.51
C VAL A 372 -10.44 16.61 -16.54
N LYS A 373 -10.61 17.94 -16.67
CA LYS A 373 -11.93 18.54 -16.87
C LYS A 373 -12.60 18.00 -18.13
N ARG A 374 -11.85 17.86 -19.24
CA ARG A 374 -12.34 17.28 -20.49
C ARG A 374 -12.78 15.82 -20.31
N MET A 375 -12.00 14.98 -19.60
CA MET A 375 -12.39 13.59 -19.30
C MET A 375 -13.79 13.54 -18.65
N LYS A 376 -14.00 14.37 -17.61
CA LYS A 376 -15.28 14.46 -16.91
C LYS A 376 -16.41 14.94 -17.82
N ASP A 377 -16.17 15.99 -18.60
CA ASP A 377 -17.19 16.61 -19.45
C ASP A 377 -17.57 15.69 -20.65
N GLU A 378 -16.66 14.83 -21.08
CA GLU A 378 -16.92 13.78 -22.08
C GLU A 378 -17.52 12.50 -21.48
N GLY A 379 -17.77 12.47 -20.16
CA GLY A 379 -18.49 11.40 -19.47
C GLY A 379 -17.64 10.18 -19.10
N HIS A 380 -16.32 10.33 -19.05
CA HIS A 380 -15.43 9.29 -18.53
C HIS A 380 -15.43 9.26 -17.00
N GLU A 381 -15.10 8.11 -16.42
CA GLU A 381 -14.95 7.95 -14.98
C GLU A 381 -13.54 8.35 -14.54
N LEU A 382 -13.45 9.02 -13.39
CA LEU A 382 -12.20 9.51 -12.81
C LEU A 382 -11.83 8.64 -11.60
N GLY A 383 -10.66 8.02 -11.66
CA GLY A 383 -10.08 7.19 -10.61
C GLY A 383 -8.80 7.79 -10.03
N ASN A 384 -8.49 7.39 -8.80
CA ASN A 384 -7.26 7.73 -8.08
C ASN A 384 -6.20 6.63 -8.30
N HIS A 385 -4.96 7.01 -8.62
CA HIS A 385 -3.83 6.09 -8.77
C HIS A 385 -2.63 6.44 -7.89
N THR A 386 -2.84 7.01 -6.70
CA THR A 386 -1.82 7.63 -5.81
C THR A 386 -1.28 8.95 -6.35
N TRP A 387 -0.36 9.59 -5.63
CA TRP A 387 0.18 10.91 -5.99
C TRP A 387 1.35 10.80 -6.96
N ASP A 388 2.31 9.92 -6.67
CA ASP A 388 3.52 9.74 -7.46
C ASP A 388 3.90 8.26 -7.69
N HIS A 389 2.90 7.37 -7.67
CA HIS A 389 3.00 5.95 -8.04
C HIS A 389 3.75 5.10 -7.01
N LYS A 390 3.63 5.42 -5.71
CA LYS A 390 4.23 4.60 -4.65
C LYS A 390 3.48 3.28 -4.46
N ASP A 391 4.25 2.25 -4.19
CA ASP A 391 3.74 0.99 -3.64
C ASP A 391 3.26 1.22 -2.20
N LEU A 392 1.95 1.20 -2.01
CA LEU A 392 1.29 1.49 -0.73
C LEU A 392 1.62 0.46 0.36
N THR A 393 1.98 -0.78 -0.02
CA THR A 393 2.36 -1.83 0.94
C THR A 393 3.68 -1.52 1.65
N LYS A 394 4.47 -0.60 1.11
CA LYS A 394 5.75 -0.14 1.67
C LYS A 394 5.61 1.12 2.52
N LEU A 395 4.40 1.66 2.65
CA LEU A 395 4.14 2.91 3.36
C LEU A 395 3.45 2.64 4.69
N GLY A 396 3.69 3.53 5.66
CA GLY A 396 2.83 3.63 6.84
C GLY A 396 1.53 4.34 6.50
N VAL A 397 0.55 4.26 7.41
CA VAL A 397 -0.82 4.79 7.22
C VAL A 397 -0.84 6.25 6.75
N ALA A 398 -0.04 7.13 7.38
CA ALA A 398 0.04 8.54 6.99
C ALA A 398 0.56 8.72 5.55
N GLY A 399 1.53 7.90 5.13
CA GLY A 399 2.04 7.89 3.76
C GLY A 399 0.95 7.47 2.76
N ILE A 400 0.18 6.43 3.10
CA ILE A 400 -0.95 5.98 2.27
C ILE A 400 -1.99 7.09 2.14
N ARG A 401 -2.44 7.68 3.26
CA ARG A 401 -3.45 8.75 3.21
C ARG A 401 -2.99 9.93 2.39
N ARG A 402 -1.72 10.36 2.53
CA ARG A 402 -1.17 11.45 1.72
C ARG A 402 -1.25 11.17 0.22
N GLU A 403 -0.83 9.98 -0.19
CA GLU A 403 -0.92 9.56 -1.60
C GLU A 403 -2.35 9.62 -2.13
N ILE A 404 -3.34 9.27 -1.31
CA ILE A 404 -4.74 9.23 -1.70
C ILE A 404 -5.40 10.61 -1.65
N GLU A 405 -5.27 11.32 -0.53
CA GLU A 405 -5.96 12.58 -0.27
C GLU A 405 -5.47 13.71 -1.18
N GLN A 406 -4.15 13.81 -1.41
CA GLN A 406 -3.60 14.81 -2.33
C GLN A 406 -4.09 14.58 -3.77
N THR A 407 -4.19 13.32 -4.18
CA THR A 407 -4.72 12.97 -5.51
C THR A 407 -6.22 13.22 -5.60
N ASN A 408 -7.00 12.87 -4.58
CA ASN A 408 -8.43 13.16 -4.50
C ASN A 408 -8.69 14.66 -4.64
N GLU A 409 -7.91 15.47 -3.92
CA GLU A 409 -8.00 16.92 -4.00
C GLU A 409 -7.62 17.46 -5.37
N ALA A 410 -6.50 17.03 -5.95
CA ALA A 410 -6.08 17.48 -7.28
C ALA A 410 -7.17 17.20 -8.33
N ILE A 411 -7.78 16.00 -8.29
CA ILE A 411 -8.87 15.61 -9.18
C ILE A 411 -10.11 16.48 -8.93
N ARG A 412 -10.49 16.69 -7.66
CA ARG A 412 -11.61 17.57 -7.30
C ARG A 412 -11.40 18.99 -7.79
N ASN A 413 -10.20 19.55 -7.64
CA ASN A 413 -9.88 20.90 -8.06
C ASN A 413 -9.90 21.04 -9.59
N ALA A 414 -9.47 20.00 -10.33
CA ALA A 414 -9.47 20.01 -11.80
C ALA A 414 -10.87 19.80 -12.41
N ALA A 415 -11.67 18.90 -11.84
CA ALA A 415 -12.94 18.45 -12.45
C ALA A 415 -14.21 18.93 -11.72
N GLY A 416 -14.08 19.43 -10.49
CA GLY A 416 -15.22 19.74 -9.61
C GLY A 416 -15.90 18.50 -9.03
N LYS A 417 -15.26 17.32 -9.10
CA LYS A 417 -15.77 16.05 -8.58
C LYS A 417 -14.63 15.23 -7.97
N ASN A 418 -14.87 14.56 -6.85
CA ASN A 418 -13.95 13.57 -6.31
C ASN A 418 -13.87 12.34 -7.25
N PRO A 419 -12.74 11.62 -7.27
CA PRO A 419 -12.68 10.32 -7.92
C PRO A 419 -13.63 9.34 -7.23
N THR A 420 -14.16 8.38 -7.99
CA THR A 420 -15.13 7.38 -7.52
C THR A 420 -14.49 6.05 -7.16
N LEU A 421 -13.30 5.79 -7.70
CA LEU A 421 -12.59 4.52 -7.62
C LEU A 421 -11.11 4.77 -7.33
N PHE A 422 -10.44 3.74 -6.81
CA PHE A 422 -9.00 3.72 -6.61
C PHE A 422 -8.41 2.49 -7.30
N ARG A 423 -7.21 2.64 -7.88
CA ARG A 423 -6.39 1.51 -8.31
C ARG A 423 -5.03 1.59 -7.63
N PRO A 424 -4.59 0.56 -6.92
CA PRO A 424 -3.25 0.53 -6.33
C PRO A 424 -2.18 0.38 -7.42
N PRO A 425 -1.12 1.20 -7.40
CA PRO A 425 0.07 0.98 -8.21
C PRO A 425 0.56 -0.47 -8.09
N TYR A 426 0.93 -1.06 -9.23
CA TYR A 426 1.41 -2.45 -9.34
C TYR A 426 0.38 -3.52 -8.93
N GLY A 427 -0.87 -3.15 -8.66
CA GLY A 427 -1.84 -4.05 -8.03
C GLY A 427 -1.54 -4.32 -6.55
N ALA A 428 -0.58 -3.61 -5.94
CA ALA A 428 -0.12 -3.85 -4.59
C ALA A 428 -1.08 -3.22 -3.56
N THR A 429 -2.04 -4.01 -3.10
CA THR A 429 -3.00 -3.63 -2.05
C THR A 429 -3.24 -4.77 -1.09
N ASN A 430 -3.87 -4.46 0.04
CA ASN A 430 -4.22 -5.39 1.08
C ASN A 430 -5.43 -4.83 1.87
N GLY A 431 -6.15 -5.64 2.64
CA GLY A 431 -7.36 -5.20 3.34
C GLY A 431 -7.18 -4.01 4.31
N ASN A 432 -5.96 -3.76 4.80
CA ASN A 432 -5.66 -2.56 5.60
C ASN A 432 -5.55 -1.31 4.72
N ILE A 433 -4.87 -1.41 3.57
CA ILE A 433 -4.75 -0.32 2.59
C ILE A 433 -6.14 0.11 2.12
N GLU A 434 -7.01 -0.84 1.76
CA GLU A 434 -8.36 -0.53 1.26
C GLU A 434 -9.20 0.26 2.27
N LYS A 435 -9.09 -0.09 3.55
CA LYS A 435 -9.77 0.63 4.64
C LYS A 435 -9.23 2.06 4.81
N ILE A 436 -7.93 2.26 4.64
CA ILE A 436 -7.30 3.58 4.74
C ILE A 436 -7.68 4.45 3.55
N VAL A 437 -7.70 3.87 2.34
CA VAL A 437 -8.03 4.54 1.09
C VAL A 437 -9.49 5.01 1.08
N GLY A 438 -10.42 4.17 1.55
CA GLY A 438 -11.84 4.53 1.66
C GLY A 438 -12.56 4.68 0.30
N LEU A 439 -11.97 4.20 -0.79
CA LEU A 439 -12.56 4.10 -2.13
C LEU A 439 -12.54 2.63 -2.58
N PRO A 440 -13.48 2.18 -3.43
CA PRO A 440 -13.42 0.84 -4.00
C PRO A 440 -12.11 0.64 -4.78
N SER A 441 -11.35 -0.40 -4.39
CA SER A 441 -10.12 -0.81 -5.06
C SER A 441 -10.45 -1.64 -6.30
N ILE A 442 -9.91 -1.22 -7.44
CA ILE A 442 -10.17 -1.83 -8.75
C ILE A 442 -8.86 -2.32 -9.35
N LEU A 443 -8.77 -3.63 -9.56
CA LEU A 443 -7.70 -4.25 -10.35
C LEU A 443 -8.15 -4.40 -11.81
N TRP A 444 -7.64 -5.39 -12.52
CA TRP A 444 -7.95 -5.67 -13.91
C TRP A 444 -8.04 -7.18 -14.15
N THR A 445 -8.72 -7.58 -15.22
CA THR A 445 -8.81 -8.98 -15.65
C THR A 445 -7.94 -9.26 -16.87
N VAL A 446 -7.60 -8.23 -17.64
CA VAL A 446 -6.72 -8.32 -18.81
C VAL A 446 -5.63 -7.26 -18.69
N ASP A 447 -4.38 -7.69 -18.58
CA ASP A 447 -3.21 -6.83 -18.73
C ASP A 447 -2.78 -6.83 -20.21
N THR A 448 -2.81 -5.66 -20.85
CA THR A 448 -2.40 -5.55 -22.26
C THR A 448 -0.89 -5.57 -22.46
N ARG A 449 -0.11 -5.52 -21.36
CA ARG A 449 1.36 -5.45 -21.35
C ARG A 449 1.89 -4.32 -22.24
N ASP A 450 1.13 -3.25 -22.38
CA ASP A 450 1.49 -2.10 -23.21
C ASP A 450 2.70 -1.34 -22.66
N TRP A 451 2.84 -1.31 -21.32
CA TRP A 451 3.98 -0.79 -20.57
C TRP A 451 5.29 -1.57 -20.80
N GLU A 452 5.21 -2.85 -21.18
CA GLU A 452 6.37 -3.71 -21.41
C GLU A 452 6.71 -3.83 -22.90
N SER A 453 5.71 -4.15 -23.73
CA SER A 453 5.93 -4.43 -25.16
C SER A 453 6.22 -3.17 -25.97
N LEU A 454 5.59 -2.04 -25.61
CA LEU A 454 5.60 -0.79 -26.38
C LEU A 454 5.28 -0.97 -27.88
N ASP A 455 4.49 -2.00 -28.22
CA ASP A 455 4.13 -2.37 -29.60
C ASP A 455 2.60 -2.40 -29.79
N PRO A 456 2.03 -1.53 -30.64
CA PRO A 456 0.60 -1.52 -30.97
C PRO A 456 0.00 -2.88 -31.36
N VAL A 457 0.78 -3.73 -32.06
CA VAL A 457 0.29 -5.04 -32.53
C VAL A 457 0.23 -6.04 -31.38
N ALA A 458 1.23 -6.04 -30.50
CA ALA A 458 1.24 -6.87 -29.30
C ALA A 458 0.06 -6.54 -28.39
N ILE A 459 -0.22 -5.25 -28.17
CA ILE A 459 -1.38 -4.77 -27.38
C ILE A 459 -2.68 -5.36 -27.93
N LEU A 460 -2.90 -5.28 -29.25
CA LEU A 460 -4.10 -5.84 -29.87
C LEU A 460 -4.19 -7.36 -29.68
N ASN A 461 -3.07 -8.08 -29.76
CA ASN A 461 -3.05 -9.53 -29.61
C ASN A 461 -3.39 -9.96 -28.17
N GLU A 462 -2.93 -9.21 -27.16
CA GLU A 462 -3.33 -9.46 -25.77
C GLU A 462 -4.83 -9.25 -25.57
N VAL A 463 -5.38 -8.16 -26.12
CA VAL A 463 -6.83 -7.90 -26.08
C VAL A 463 -7.62 -9.03 -26.73
N LYS A 464 -7.22 -9.47 -27.94
CA LYS A 464 -7.90 -10.56 -28.67
C LYS A 464 -7.87 -11.89 -27.93
N SER A 465 -6.78 -12.17 -27.23
CA SER A 465 -6.57 -13.48 -26.60
C SER A 465 -7.30 -13.61 -25.27
N HIS A 466 -7.49 -12.50 -24.54
CA HIS A 466 -7.91 -12.55 -23.14
C HIS A 466 -9.24 -11.84 -22.84
N THR A 467 -9.76 -11.00 -23.75
CA THR A 467 -10.99 -10.24 -23.47
C THR A 467 -12.23 -11.11 -23.57
N THR A 468 -12.99 -11.13 -22.46
CA THR A 468 -14.31 -11.76 -22.34
C THR A 468 -15.36 -10.76 -21.84
N ASP A 469 -16.65 -11.13 -21.86
CA ASP A 469 -17.71 -10.29 -21.27
C ASP A 469 -17.41 -9.97 -19.80
N GLY A 470 -17.54 -8.70 -19.42
CA GLY A 470 -17.22 -8.22 -18.08
C GLY A 470 -15.75 -7.84 -17.86
N SER A 471 -14.89 -7.92 -18.88
CA SER A 471 -13.46 -7.66 -18.71
C SER A 471 -13.14 -6.19 -18.40
N ILE A 472 -12.13 -6.00 -17.54
CA ILE A 472 -11.51 -4.71 -17.22
C ILE A 472 -10.08 -4.72 -17.78
N LEU A 473 -9.83 -3.91 -18.81
CA LEU A 473 -8.56 -3.87 -19.54
C LEU A 473 -7.63 -2.82 -18.93
N LEU A 474 -6.44 -3.24 -18.48
CA LEU A 474 -5.34 -2.36 -18.06
C LEU A 474 -4.54 -1.89 -19.27
N MET A 475 -4.47 -0.56 -19.44
CA MET A 475 -3.64 0.15 -20.41
C MET A 475 -3.04 1.40 -19.75
N HIS A 476 -2.08 2.05 -20.40
CA HIS A 476 -1.41 3.25 -19.91
C HIS A 476 -1.43 4.34 -21.00
N ASP A 477 -2.19 5.42 -20.79
CA ASP A 477 -2.37 6.49 -21.77
C ASP A 477 -1.17 7.45 -21.88
N ILE A 478 -0.07 7.14 -21.17
CA ILE A 478 1.20 7.84 -21.24
C ILE A 478 2.07 7.37 -22.42
N HIS A 479 1.82 6.18 -22.97
CA HIS A 479 2.64 5.60 -24.05
C HIS A 479 2.08 5.87 -25.44
N THR A 480 2.96 6.30 -26.36
CA THR A 480 2.59 6.53 -27.76
C THR A 480 2.16 5.25 -28.47
N SER A 481 2.73 4.09 -28.10
CA SER A 481 2.33 2.77 -28.60
C SER A 481 0.87 2.46 -28.28
N THR A 482 0.43 2.72 -27.05
CA THR A 482 -0.96 2.55 -26.62
C THR A 482 -1.90 3.42 -27.44
N VAL A 483 -1.57 4.71 -27.65
CA VAL A 483 -2.36 5.61 -28.51
C VAL A 483 -2.45 5.07 -29.95
N ASN A 484 -1.34 4.60 -30.50
CA ASN A 484 -1.29 4.09 -31.88
C ASN A 484 -2.06 2.76 -32.04
N GLY A 485 -2.07 1.90 -31.02
CA GLY A 485 -2.80 0.63 -31.02
C GLY A 485 -4.28 0.74 -30.68
N LEU A 486 -4.67 1.80 -29.95
CA LEU A 486 -6.02 1.95 -29.41
C LEU A 486 -7.10 1.89 -30.49
N LYS A 487 -6.87 2.49 -31.67
CA LYS A 487 -7.86 2.41 -32.77
C LYS A 487 -8.15 0.97 -33.17
N SER A 488 -7.12 0.15 -33.33
CA SER A 488 -7.29 -1.26 -33.71
C SER A 488 -7.94 -2.09 -32.61
N VAL A 489 -7.66 -1.77 -31.34
CA VAL A 489 -8.34 -2.36 -30.18
C VAL A 489 -9.84 -2.03 -30.21
N LEU A 490 -10.19 -0.76 -30.41
CA LEU A 490 -11.58 -0.31 -30.50
C LEU A 490 -12.32 -0.95 -31.70
N ASP A 491 -11.70 -0.96 -32.88
CA ASP A 491 -12.26 -1.61 -34.08
C ASP A 491 -12.57 -3.10 -33.82
N TYR A 492 -11.65 -3.81 -33.18
CA TYR A 492 -11.83 -5.23 -32.84
C TYR A 492 -12.98 -5.42 -31.84
N LEU A 493 -13.00 -4.68 -30.72
CA LEU A 493 -14.02 -4.83 -29.70
C LEU A 493 -15.42 -4.48 -30.21
N VAL A 494 -15.54 -3.47 -31.08
CA VAL A 494 -16.79 -3.16 -31.79
C VAL A 494 -17.20 -4.32 -32.72
N GLY A 495 -16.25 -4.86 -33.49
CA GLY A 495 -16.50 -6.00 -34.38
C GLY A 495 -16.99 -7.25 -33.63
N GLU A 496 -16.50 -7.44 -32.40
CA GLU A 496 -16.93 -8.51 -31.50
C GLU A 496 -18.25 -8.21 -30.77
N GLY A 497 -18.82 -7.01 -30.93
CA GLY A 497 -20.10 -6.63 -30.33
C GLY A 497 -20.03 -6.23 -28.86
N TYR A 498 -18.87 -5.74 -28.39
CA TYR A 498 -18.75 -5.18 -27.04
C TYR A 498 -19.34 -3.76 -26.95
N GLU A 499 -20.03 -3.49 -25.84
CA GLU A 499 -20.34 -2.15 -25.35
C GLU A 499 -19.22 -1.66 -24.43
N PHE A 500 -18.80 -0.40 -24.62
CA PHE A 500 -17.79 0.24 -23.78
C PHE A 500 -18.45 0.95 -22.60
N VAL A 501 -18.14 0.50 -21.39
CA VAL A 501 -18.69 1.03 -20.14
C VAL A 501 -17.58 1.50 -19.21
N THR A 502 -17.93 2.34 -18.24
CA THR A 502 -17.05 2.66 -17.11
C THR A 502 -16.92 1.47 -16.16
N VAL A 503 -15.92 1.48 -15.28
CA VAL A 503 -15.77 0.41 -14.29
C VAL A 503 -16.97 0.37 -13.36
N SER A 504 -17.44 1.52 -12.88
CA SER A 504 -18.63 1.57 -12.02
C SER A 504 -19.89 0.96 -12.67
N GLU A 505 -20.01 1.03 -13.99
CA GLU A 505 -21.13 0.43 -14.74
C GLU A 505 -20.96 -1.09 -14.93
N ILE A 506 -19.73 -1.58 -15.08
CA ILE A 506 -19.48 -3.02 -15.28
C ILE A 506 -19.57 -3.82 -13.97
N ILE A 507 -19.21 -3.23 -12.83
CA ILE A 507 -19.23 -3.92 -11.52
C ILE A 507 -20.59 -3.89 -10.81
N LYS A 508 -21.56 -3.11 -11.31
CA LYS A 508 -22.92 -2.99 -10.74
C LYS A 508 -23.91 -4.06 -11.24
N THR A 509 -23.45 -4.93 -12.13
CA THR A 509 -24.21 -6.05 -12.67
C THR A 509 -23.73 -7.35 -12.07
#